data_AF-K1Y5I7-F1
#
_entry.id   AF-K1Y5I7-F1
#
_cell.length_a   1.000
_cell.length_b   1.000
_cell.length_c   1.000
_cell.angle_alpha   90.00
_cell.angle_beta   90.00
_cell.angle_gamma   90.00
#
_symmetry.space_group_name_H-M   'P 1'
#
loop_
_entity.id
_entity.type
_entity.pdbx_description
1 polymer ?
#
loop_
_entity_poly.entity_id
_entity_poly.type
_entity_poly.pdbx_seq_one_letter_code
_entity_poly.pdbx_strand_id
1 'polypeptide(L)'
;MQVWFYQLNLDRNLGKTNALNEKDLAEFVELQKKKSESENSWTVNAKDIDQTTFDLSAKNPNKKEEAALRKPQEILEEMKALDKESAEILNLIMGMI
;
A
#
# COMPACT_ATOMS: atom_id res chain seq x y z
N MET A 1 -7.27 27.41 -3.28
CA MET A 1 -7.26 26.36 -4.34
C MET A 1 -7.45 25.03 -3.65
N GLN A 2 -8.31 24.16 -4.17
CA GLN A 2 -8.53 22.82 -3.65
C GLN A 2 -8.14 21.80 -4.72
N VAL A 3 -7.40 20.77 -4.32
CA VAL A 3 -6.97 19.67 -5.18
C VAL A 3 -7.75 18.45 -4.75
N TRP A 4 -8.51 17.87 -5.68
CA TRP A 4 -9.29 16.66 -5.44
C TRP A 4 -8.52 15.46 -6.00
N PHE A 5 -8.36 14.44 -5.17
CA PHE A 5 -7.70 13.19 -5.50
C PHE A 5 -8.72 12.05 -5.60
N TYR A 6 -8.39 11.08 -6.45
CA TYR A 6 -9.09 9.81 -6.52
C TYR A 6 -8.05 8.68 -6.61
N GLN A 7 -8.15 7.71 -5.71
CA GLN A 7 -7.34 6.50 -5.71
C GLN A 7 -8.20 5.33 -6.19
N LEU A 8 -7.83 4.76 -7.33
CA LEU A 8 -8.49 3.57 -7.87
C LEU A 8 -8.06 2.33 -7.06
N ASN A 9 -9.00 1.76 -6.32
CA ASN A 9 -8.81 0.50 -5.58
C ASN A 9 -9.67 -0.58 -6.23
N LEU A 10 -9.02 -1.62 -6.78
CA LEU A 10 -9.68 -2.75 -7.42
C LEU A 10 -9.42 -4.03 -6.64
N ASP A 11 -10.44 -4.87 -6.48
CA ASP A 11 -10.32 -6.21 -5.86
C ASP A 11 -9.60 -7.23 -6.76
N ARG A 12 -9.10 -6.81 -7.92
CA ARG A 12 -8.47 -7.65 -8.94
C ARG A 12 -7.13 -7.08 -9.38
N ASN A 13 -6.21 -7.99 -9.69
CA ASN A 13 -4.95 -7.62 -10.32
C ASN A 13 -5.13 -7.28 -11.80
N LEU A 14 -4.50 -6.19 -12.23
CA LEU A 14 -4.48 -5.79 -13.64
C LEU A 14 -3.39 -6.54 -14.40
N GLY A 15 -3.69 -6.92 -15.65
CA GLY A 15 -2.74 -7.63 -16.50
C GLY A 15 -3.22 -7.74 -17.94
N LYS A 16 -2.45 -8.43 -18.80
CA LYS A 16 -2.78 -8.57 -20.24
C LYS A 16 -4.15 -9.21 -20.49
N THR A 17 -4.52 -10.19 -19.66
CA THR A 17 -5.81 -10.89 -19.72
C THR A 17 -6.88 -10.25 -18.84
N ASN A 18 -6.53 -9.26 -18.03
CA ASN A 18 -7.41 -8.59 -17.07
C ASN A 18 -7.18 -7.08 -17.09
N ALA A 19 -7.34 -6.48 -18.27
CA ALA A 19 -7.02 -5.07 -18.50
C ALA A 19 -7.98 -4.12 -17.76
N LEU A 20 -7.52 -2.88 -17.55
CA LEU A 20 -8.36 -1.78 -17.07
C LEU A 20 -9.38 -1.43 -18.15
N ASN A 21 -10.62 -1.14 -17.74
CA ASN A 21 -11.70 -0.73 -18.64
C ASN A 21 -12.59 0.34 -18.00
N GLU A 22 -13.56 0.84 -18.77
CA GLU A 22 -14.44 1.94 -18.37
C GLU A 22 -15.29 1.63 -17.14
N LYS A 23 -15.66 0.36 -16.91
CA LYS A 23 -16.46 -0.03 -15.75
C LYS A 23 -15.67 0.13 -14.46
N ASP A 24 -14.35 -0.09 -14.50
CA ASP A 24 -13.47 0.12 -13.35
C ASP A 24 -13.41 1.62 -12.94
N LEU A 25 -13.70 2.53 -13.89
CA LEU A 25 -13.67 3.98 -13.67
C LEU A 25 -15.07 4.60 -13.49
N ALA A 26 -16.13 3.80 -13.42
CA ALA A 26 -17.51 4.29 -13.34
C ALA A 26 -17.72 5.21 -12.12
N GLU A 27 -17.21 4.80 -10.95
CA GLU A 27 -17.28 5.60 -9.72
C GLU A 27 -16.51 6.92 -9.87
N PHE A 28 -15.28 6.88 -10.42
CA PHE A 28 -14.52 8.09 -10.70
C PHE A 28 -15.32 9.09 -11.53
N VAL A 29 -15.95 8.64 -12.63
CA VAL A 29 -16.74 9.51 -13.52
C VAL A 29 -17.96 10.09 -12.81
N GLU A 30 -18.59 9.34 -11.91
CA GLU A 30 -19.70 9.83 -11.11
C GLU A 30 -19.24 10.90 -10.12
N LEU A 31 -18.20 10.61 -9.34
CA LEU A 31 -17.69 11.49 -8.29
C LEU A 31 -17.03 12.74 -8.87
N GLN A 32 -16.30 12.62 -9.99
CA GLN A 32 -15.55 13.71 -10.61
C GLN A 32 -16.44 14.89 -11.02
N LYS A 33 -17.71 14.65 -11.36
CA LYS A 33 -18.69 15.71 -11.68
C LYS A 33 -18.93 16.68 -10.53
N LYS A 34 -18.91 16.15 -9.31
CA LYS A 34 -19.18 16.91 -8.08
C LYS A 34 -17.96 17.06 -7.18
N LYS A 35 -16.86 16.36 -7.51
CA LYS A 35 -15.66 16.19 -6.68
C LYS A 35 -16.02 15.78 -5.26
N SER A 36 -16.94 14.82 -5.14
CA SER A 36 -17.42 14.34 -3.84
C SER A 36 -16.37 13.48 -3.13
N GLU A 37 -16.39 13.51 -1.80
CA GLU A 37 -15.53 12.69 -0.93
C GLU A 37 -16.07 11.26 -0.85
N SER A 38 -15.18 10.27 -0.72
CA SER A 38 -15.51 8.84 -0.59
C SER A 38 -14.33 8.08 0.03
N GLU A 39 -14.44 6.75 0.19
CA GLU A 39 -13.27 5.93 0.57
C GLU A 39 -12.12 6.05 -0.44
N ASN A 40 -12.44 6.31 -1.71
CA ASN A 40 -11.49 6.42 -2.81
C ASN A 40 -11.14 7.87 -3.17
N SER A 41 -11.84 8.89 -2.65
CA SER A 41 -11.62 10.29 -3.02
C SER A 41 -11.58 11.23 -1.84
N TRP A 42 -10.67 12.20 -1.93
CA TRP A 42 -10.53 13.23 -0.91
C TRP A 42 -10.03 14.56 -1.48
N THR A 43 -10.27 15.64 -0.75
CA THR A 43 -9.82 16.99 -1.11
C THR A 43 -8.74 17.49 -0.18
N VAL A 44 -7.67 18.03 -0.75
CA VAL A 44 -6.60 18.73 -0.03
C VAL A 44 -6.65 20.22 -0.35
N ASN A 45 -6.63 21.07 0.67
CA ASN A 45 -6.51 22.51 0.48
C ASN A 45 -5.05 22.87 0.22
N ALA A 46 -4.80 23.68 -0.80
CA ALA A 46 -3.44 24.12 -1.11
C ALA A 46 -2.76 24.90 0.03
N LYS A 47 -3.54 25.47 0.96
CA LYS A 47 -3.03 26.14 2.16
C LYS A 47 -2.48 25.18 3.21
N ASP A 48 -2.96 23.94 3.21
CA ASP A 48 -2.59 22.92 4.19
C ASP A 48 -1.36 22.11 3.73
N ILE A 49 -0.91 22.36 2.50
CA ILE A 49 0.33 21.79 1.96
C ILE A 49 1.51 22.50 2.61
N ASP A 50 2.50 21.71 3.02
CA ASP A 50 3.80 22.20 3.46
C ASP A 50 4.42 23.11 2.38
N GLN A 51 4.56 24.39 2.69
CA GLN A 51 5.05 25.42 1.74
C GLN A 51 6.57 25.34 1.50
N THR A 52 7.28 24.47 2.20
CA THR A 52 8.72 24.24 1.98
C THR A 52 8.95 23.13 0.97
N THR A 53 8.13 22.08 1.00
CA THR A 53 8.26 20.91 0.13
C THR A 53 7.26 20.91 -1.03
N PHE A 54 6.14 21.63 -0.89
CA PHE A 54 4.99 21.58 -1.78
C PHE A 54 4.53 20.13 -2.06
N ASP A 55 4.62 19.25 -1.06
CA ASP A 55 4.28 17.84 -1.19
C ASP A 55 2.77 17.67 -1.49
N LEU A 56 2.48 17.26 -2.72
CA LEU A 56 1.15 16.92 -3.23
C LEU A 56 0.94 15.41 -3.33
N SER A 57 1.69 14.62 -2.56
CA SER A 57 1.56 13.17 -2.57
C SER A 57 0.12 12.75 -2.27
N ALA A 58 -0.42 11.86 -3.10
CA ALA A 58 -1.78 11.35 -3.02
C ALA A 58 -1.91 10.31 -1.90
N LYS A 59 -1.63 10.71 -0.65
CA LYS A 59 -1.82 9.89 0.54
C LYS A 59 -3.30 9.93 0.90
N ASN A 60 -4.02 8.85 0.61
CA ASN A 60 -5.43 8.73 0.94
C ASN A 60 -5.63 8.64 2.46
N PRO A 61 -6.25 9.65 3.10
CA PRO A 61 -6.52 9.63 4.55
C PRO A 61 -7.61 8.62 4.93
N ASN A 62 -8.43 8.19 3.96
CA ASN A 62 -9.55 7.27 4.17
C ASN A 62 -9.13 5.80 3.98
N LYS A 63 -7.85 5.54 3.66
CA LYS A 63 -7.36 4.17 3.49
C LYS A 63 -7.46 3.44 4.83
N LYS A 64 -8.28 2.38 4.88
CA LYS A 64 -8.29 1.46 6.00
C LYS A 64 -6.90 0.82 6.11
N GLU A 65 -6.27 0.92 7.28
CA GLU A 65 -5.06 0.16 7.55
C GLU A 65 -5.40 -1.33 7.42
N GLU A 66 -4.82 -1.99 6.42
CA GLU A 66 -4.81 -3.44 6.38
C GLU A 66 -3.99 -3.90 7.58
N ALA A 67 -4.55 -4.81 8.37
CA ALA A 67 -3.84 -5.38 9.49
C ALA A 67 -2.54 -6.00 8.97
N ALA A 68 -1.40 -5.56 9.52
CA ALA A 68 -0.12 -6.16 9.20
C ALA A 68 -0.20 -7.67 9.45
N LEU A 69 0.04 -8.48 8.42
CA LEU A 69 -0.10 -9.95 8.50
C LEU A 69 0.80 -10.55 9.59
N ARG A 70 1.96 -9.93 9.85
CA ARG A 70 2.89 -10.25 10.94
C ARG A 70 3.52 -8.97 11.46
N LYS A 71 3.78 -8.90 12.78
CA LYS A 71 4.53 -7.77 13.35
C LYS A 71 6.01 -7.89 13.00
N PRO A 72 6.75 -6.78 12.83
CA PRO A 72 8.18 -6.83 12.58
C PRO A 72 8.96 -7.65 13.61
N GLN A 73 8.57 -7.61 14.90
CA GLN A 73 9.20 -8.41 15.94
C GLN A 73 9.04 -9.92 15.70
N GLU A 74 7.86 -10.37 15.25
CA GLU A 74 7.61 -11.78 14.95
C GLU A 74 8.49 -12.27 13.80
N ILE A 75 8.64 -11.44 12.75
CA ILE A 75 9.52 -11.73 11.61
C ILE A 75 10.98 -11.86 12.08
N LEU A 76 11.44 -10.98 12.98
CA LEU A 76 12.81 -11.02 13.50
C LEU A 76 13.09 -12.26 14.37
N GLU A 77 12.13 -12.67 15.20
CA GLU A 77 12.29 -13.88 16.01
C GLU A 77 12.30 -15.15 15.15
N GLU A 78 11.47 -15.21 14.11
CA GLU A 78 11.47 -16.30 13.13
C GLU A 78 12.80 -16.37 12.37
N MET A 79 13.33 -15.23 11.92
CA MET A 79 14.65 -15.17 11.26
C MET A 79 15.77 -15.71 12.17
N LYS A 80 15.81 -15.29 13.44
CA LYS A 80 16.82 -15.78 14.39
C LYS A 80 16.72 -17.28 14.64
N ALA A 81 15.49 -17.82 14.70
CA ALA A 81 15.27 -19.24 14.88
C ALA A 81 15.79 -20.04 13.66
N LEU A 82 15.48 -19.58 12.45
CA LEU A 82 15.98 -20.17 11.20
C LEU A 82 17.50 -20.09 11.07
N ASP A 83 18.10 -18.96 11.47
CA ASP A 83 19.56 -18.79 11.48
C ASP A 83 20.22 -19.76 12.45
N LYS A 84 19.62 -19.98 13.64
CA LYS A 84 20.13 -20.94 14.63
C LYS A 84 20.07 -22.37 14.10
N GLU A 85 18.94 -22.78 13.53
CA GLU A 85 18.79 -24.11 12.91
C GLU A 85 19.82 -24.31 11.80
N SER A 86 19.99 -23.31 10.94
CA SER A 86 20.97 -23.33 9.85
C SER A 86 22.40 -23.47 10.38
N ALA A 87 22.75 -22.76 11.45
CA ALA A 87 24.06 -22.85 12.08
C ALA A 87 24.32 -24.24 12.70
N GLU A 88 23.32 -24.86 13.31
CA GLU A 88 23.41 -26.22 13.85
C GLU A 88 23.64 -27.24 12.73
N ILE A 89 22.89 -27.16 11.64
CA ILE A 89 23.07 -28.02 10.46
C ILE A 89 24.47 -27.85 9.86
N LEU A 90 24.92 -26.61 9.72
CA LEU A 90 26.24 -26.32 9.14
C LEU A 90 27.38 -26.88 10.00
N ASN A 91 27.26 -26.80 11.34
CA ASN A 91 28.23 -27.40 12.25
C ASN A 91 28.28 -28.93 12.14
N LEU A 92 27.14 -29.61 11.98
CA LEU A 92 27.10 -31.05 11.77
C LEU A 92 27.84 -31.45 10.48
N ILE A 93 27.62 -30.71 9.39
CA ILE A 93 28.32 -30.95 8.11
C ILE A 93 29.82 -30.74 8.28
N MET A 94 30.25 -29.65 8.95
CA MET A 94 31.68 -29.40 9.19
C MET A 94 32.34 -30.47 10.06
N GLY A 95 31.61 -31.09 10.99
CA GLY A 95 32.13 -32.19 11.81
C GLY A 95 32.28 -33.52 11.06
N MET A 96 31.78 -33.63 9.82
CA MET A 96 31.89 -34.82 8.98
C MET A 96 33.02 -34.76 7.96
N ILE A 97 33.72 -33.61 7.85
CA ILE A 97 34.85 -33.35 6.96
C ILE A 97 36.13 -33.32 7.79
#